data_AF-A0A2E0JMF6-F1
#
_entry.id   AF-A0A2E0JMF6-F1
#
_cell.length_a   1.000
_cell.length_b   1.000
_cell.length_c   1.000
_cell.angle_alpha   90.00
_cell.angle_beta   90.00
_cell.angle_gamma   90.00
#
_symmetry.space_group_name_H-M   'P 1'
#
loop_
_entity.id
_entity.type
_entity.pdbx_description
1 polymer ?
#
loop_
_entity_poly.entity_id
_entity_poly.type
_entity_poly.pdbx_seq_one_letter_code
_entity_poly.pdbx_strand_id
1 'polypeptide(L)'
;MRDHDLDGFSEATGDCDDTDPLINPSAEEICNGRDDDCDGRVDIDSVDAVEGYTDADNDGTDDTDEDSDGDGVNDDQDDFPFDANETTDTDGDGVGDNGDDFPDDANETTDTDGDGTGDNSDEDADGDGTPNDLDDFPLNSGESTDSDGDGVGDSEDAFPNNANEYIDSDGDGVGDNADTDDDNDGTPDTSDVFPLDPSETSDTDGDGYGDVADAFPNDAGEWSDYDGDGVGDNSDAFMSDPYESRDSDGDGVGDNADWAPNDPNEILDSDGDGVGNNADAFPTDASESKDTDDDGIGDNADDDADGDGIPDDGIDTVDDGESGGILPGFTAITGLASVLGAAILVAGRRKD
;
A
#
# COMPACT_ATOMS: atom_id res chain seq x y z
N MET A 1 17.74 1.50 22.42
CA MET A 1 18.69 0.62 21.70
C MET A 1 20.05 1.30 21.77
N ARG A 2 21.15 0.59 21.51
CA ARG A 2 22.49 1.22 21.65
C ARG A 2 22.85 1.77 20.28
N ASP A 3 23.01 3.08 20.21
CA ASP A 3 23.74 3.81 19.19
C ASP A 3 25.23 3.42 19.32
N HIS A 4 25.78 2.63 18.39
CA HIS A 4 27.13 2.07 18.50
C HIS A 4 28.23 2.98 17.94
N ASP A 5 27.92 3.88 17.01
CA ASP A 5 28.87 4.79 16.38
C ASP A 5 28.81 6.25 16.87
N LEU A 6 27.78 6.58 17.65
CA LEU A 6 27.53 7.86 18.32
C LEU A 6 27.14 9.01 17.39
N ASP A 7 26.50 8.72 16.26
CA ASP A 7 25.97 9.74 15.34
C ASP A 7 24.61 10.32 15.77
N GLY A 8 23.91 9.64 16.69
CA GLY A 8 22.62 10.03 17.24
C GLY A 8 21.43 9.22 16.72
N PHE A 9 21.67 8.27 15.81
CA PHE A 9 20.73 7.28 15.31
C PHE A 9 21.10 5.88 15.86
N SER A 10 20.24 4.92 15.61
CA SER A 10 20.33 3.53 16.06
C SER A 10 19.39 2.72 15.18
N GLU A 11 19.55 1.40 15.13
CA GLU A 11 18.71 0.55 14.25
C GLU A 11 17.20 0.80 14.42
N ALA A 12 16.73 1.09 15.64
CA ALA A 12 15.30 1.38 15.89
C ALA A 12 14.83 2.80 15.58
N THR A 13 15.75 3.70 15.22
CA THR A 13 15.44 5.05 14.77
C THR A 13 15.69 5.22 13.27
N GLY A 14 15.80 4.11 12.53
CA GLY A 14 15.95 4.11 11.07
C GLY A 14 17.39 4.00 10.56
N ASP A 15 18.35 3.76 11.44
CA ASP A 15 19.75 3.56 11.04
C ASP A 15 19.93 2.16 10.42
N CYS A 16 20.37 2.12 9.17
CA CYS A 16 20.58 0.91 8.40
C CYS A 16 21.98 0.29 8.60
N ASP A 17 22.95 1.02 9.19
CA ASP A 17 24.24 0.51 9.63
C ASP A 17 24.74 1.26 10.88
N ASP A 18 24.24 0.85 12.06
CA ASP A 18 24.57 1.40 13.40
C ASP A 18 26.07 1.24 13.78
N THR A 19 26.92 0.77 12.86
CA THR A 19 28.37 0.70 13.04
C THR A 19 29.14 1.73 12.22
N ASP A 20 28.48 2.47 11.33
CA ASP A 20 29.07 3.48 10.45
C ASP A 20 28.34 4.85 10.59
N PRO A 21 28.97 5.86 11.21
CA PRO A 21 28.33 7.15 11.49
C PRO A 21 28.10 8.03 10.24
N LEU A 22 28.35 7.48 9.05
CA LEU A 22 28.03 8.07 7.76
C LEU A 22 26.75 7.50 7.15
N ILE A 23 26.18 6.43 7.73
CA ILE A 23 24.99 5.75 7.24
C ILE A 23 23.88 5.95 8.28
N ASN A 24 22.94 6.85 8.03
CA ASN A 24 21.81 7.13 8.93
C ASN A 24 20.75 8.00 8.23
N PRO A 25 19.51 8.07 8.75
CA PRO A 25 18.39 8.90 8.23
C PRO A 25 18.64 10.40 7.97
N SER A 26 19.81 10.92 8.34
CA SER A 26 20.18 12.31 8.11
C SER A 26 21.51 12.48 7.40
N ALA A 27 22.10 11.38 6.93
CA ALA A 27 23.26 11.42 6.08
C ALA A 27 22.93 12.12 4.76
N GLU A 28 23.97 12.55 4.08
CA GLU A 28 23.86 13.14 2.75
C GLU A 28 24.26 12.03 1.78
N GLU A 29 23.33 11.61 0.93
CA GLU A 29 23.55 10.56 -0.06
C GLU A 29 24.71 10.89 -0.99
N ILE A 30 25.64 9.96 -1.15
CA ILE A 30 26.80 10.09 -2.05
C ILE A 30 26.94 8.82 -2.88
N CYS A 31 27.27 8.98 -4.17
CA CYS A 31 27.27 7.87 -5.12
C CYS A 31 28.35 6.82 -4.77
N ASN A 32 27.97 5.80 -4.01
CA ASN A 32 28.90 4.83 -3.43
C ASN A 32 28.37 3.38 -3.39
N GLY A 33 27.14 3.14 -3.86
CA GLY A 33 26.49 1.83 -3.88
C GLY A 33 25.94 1.41 -2.52
N ARG A 34 25.63 2.38 -1.66
CA ARG A 34 25.03 2.19 -0.35
C ARG A 34 23.90 3.19 -0.19
N ASP A 35 22.88 2.77 0.54
CA ASP A 35 21.84 3.64 1.09
C ASP A 35 22.46 4.32 2.32
N ASP A 36 23.09 5.47 2.12
CA ASP A 36 23.73 6.27 3.16
C ASP A 36 22.67 6.96 4.04
N ASP A 37 21.53 7.39 3.48
CA ASP A 37 20.47 8.08 4.20
C ASP A 37 19.30 7.19 4.67
N CYS A 38 19.39 5.89 4.44
CA CYS A 38 18.46 4.87 4.91
C CYS A 38 16.99 5.11 4.52
N ASP A 39 16.74 5.76 3.37
CA ASP A 39 15.39 5.98 2.84
C ASP A 39 14.85 4.78 2.03
N GLY A 40 15.70 3.77 1.82
CA GLY A 40 15.41 2.55 1.07
C GLY A 40 15.74 2.66 -0.42
N ARG A 41 16.36 3.76 -0.86
CA ARG A 41 16.83 3.98 -2.22
C ARG A 41 18.34 4.13 -2.19
N VAL A 42 19.01 3.55 -3.18
CA VAL A 42 20.47 3.60 -3.27
C VAL A 42 20.84 4.68 -4.29
N ASP A 43 21.62 5.68 -3.87
CA ASP A 43 22.28 6.70 -4.71
C ASP A 43 21.38 7.63 -5.57
N ILE A 44 20.04 7.48 -5.56
CA ILE A 44 19.10 8.15 -6.48
C ILE A 44 18.96 9.67 -6.28
N ASP A 45 19.16 10.16 -5.06
CA ASP A 45 19.13 11.58 -4.70
C ASP A 45 20.50 12.07 -4.20
N SER A 46 21.55 11.34 -4.59
CA SER A 46 22.93 11.65 -4.22
C SER A 46 23.34 13.06 -4.64
N VAL A 47 23.94 13.80 -3.70
CA VAL A 47 24.31 15.21 -3.90
C VAL A 47 25.58 15.38 -4.74
N ASP A 48 26.36 14.31 -4.86
CA ASP A 48 27.60 14.27 -5.63
C ASP A 48 27.46 13.58 -6.98
N ALA A 49 26.23 13.22 -7.37
CA ALA A 49 25.86 12.74 -8.69
C ALA A 49 26.55 13.61 -9.76
N VAL A 50 27.64 13.08 -10.29
CA VAL A 50 28.35 13.66 -11.42
C VAL A 50 27.42 13.47 -12.63
N GLU A 51 27.24 14.49 -13.47
CA GLU A 51 26.53 14.35 -14.76
C GLU A 51 26.94 13.03 -15.45
N GLY A 52 26.02 12.06 -15.53
CA GLY A 52 26.21 10.79 -16.24
C GLY A 52 26.08 9.49 -15.43
N TYR A 53 25.53 9.52 -14.21
CA TYR A 53 25.11 8.34 -13.45
C TYR A 53 23.59 8.42 -13.31
N THR A 54 22.87 8.04 -14.36
CA THR A 54 21.44 7.73 -14.26
C THR A 54 21.31 6.20 -14.04
N ASP A 55 20.17 5.76 -13.54
CA ASP A 55 19.78 4.34 -13.45
C ASP A 55 18.43 4.30 -14.19
N ALA A 56 18.52 4.20 -15.52
CA ALA A 56 17.37 4.43 -16.39
C ALA A 56 16.29 3.36 -16.24
N ASP A 57 16.65 2.14 -15.85
CA ASP A 57 15.77 0.98 -15.74
C ASP A 57 15.44 0.57 -14.28
N ASN A 58 16.05 1.24 -13.29
CA ASN A 58 15.85 1.00 -11.86
C ASN A 58 16.26 -0.42 -11.40
N ASP A 59 17.24 -1.03 -12.05
CA ASP A 59 17.72 -2.38 -11.71
C ASP A 59 18.75 -2.39 -10.54
N GLY A 60 19.16 -1.21 -10.08
CA GLY A 60 20.11 -1.03 -8.99
C GLY A 60 21.57 -1.08 -9.43
N THR A 61 21.84 -0.94 -10.72
CA THR A 61 23.17 -0.69 -11.29
C THR A 61 23.23 0.68 -11.97
N ASP A 62 24.45 1.14 -12.24
CA ASP A 62 24.71 2.46 -12.85
C ASP A 62 24.73 2.32 -14.37
N ASP A 63 24.17 3.29 -15.12
CA ASP A 63 24.22 3.42 -16.60
C ASP A 63 25.66 3.48 -17.19
N THR A 64 26.69 3.14 -16.42
CA THR A 64 28.03 2.82 -16.92
C THR A 64 28.29 1.31 -17.06
N ASP A 65 27.26 0.47 -16.86
CA ASP A 65 27.26 -0.91 -17.35
C ASP A 65 27.46 -0.92 -18.88
N GLU A 66 27.97 -2.03 -19.43
CA GLU A 66 28.09 -2.17 -20.87
C GLU A 66 26.73 -2.32 -21.56
N ASP A 67 25.62 -2.40 -20.83
CA ASP A 67 24.22 -2.69 -21.23
C ASP A 67 23.27 -1.94 -20.28
N SER A 68 22.95 -0.69 -20.61
CA SER A 68 22.33 0.32 -19.72
C SER A 68 20.83 0.14 -19.49
N ASP A 69 20.14 -0.68 -20.29
CA ASP A 69 18.70 -0.98 -20.11
C ASP A 69 18.41 -2.47 -19.89
N GLY A 70 19.47 -3.28 -19.76
CA GLY A 70 19.41 -4.67 -19.34
C GLY A 70 18.72 -5.61 -20.32
N ASP A 71 18.59 -5.21 -21.58
CA ASP A 71 17.87 -5.95 -22.61
C ASP A 71 18.71 -7.08 -23.25
N GLY A 72 20.03 -7.05 -22.99
CA GLY A 72 21.00 -8.02 -23.44
C GLY A 72 21.82 -7.61 -24.66
N VAL A 73 21.70 -6.36 -25.13
CA VAL A 73 22.55 -5.74 -26.14
C VAL A 73 23.42 -4.66 -25.50
N ASN A 74 24.73 -4.78 -25.68
CA ASN A 74 25.63 -3.78 -25.12
C ASN A 74 25.42 -2.40 -25.78
N ASP A 75 25.54 -1.31 -25.01
CA ASP A 75 25.42 0.10 -25.43
C ASP A 75 26.24 0.48 -26.68
N ASP A 76 27.36 -0.21 -26.92
CA ASP A 76 28.22 0.05 -28.09
C ASP A 76 27.70 -0.57 -29.40
N GLN A 77 26.69 -1.43 -29.27
CA GLN A 77 25.97 -2.16 -30.31
C GLN A 77 24.47 -1.88 -30.30
N ASP A 78 23.99 -1.12 -29.32
CA ASP A 78 22.61 -0.72 -29.18
C ASP A 78 22.37 0.67 -29.78
N ASP A 79 21.41 0.78 -30.70
CA ASP A 79 21.00 2.06 -31.28
C ASP A 79 20.10 2.87 -30.31
N PHE A 80 19.49 2.22 -29.31
CA PHE A 80 18.66 2.78 -28.24
C PHE A 80 19.06 2.27 -26.84
N PRO A 81 20.25 2.64 -26.31
CA PRO A 81 20.79 2.08 -25.05
C PRO A 81 20.00 2.34 -23.75
N PHE A 82 18.83 2.97 -23.82
CA PHE A 82 18.00 3.32 -22.66
C PHE A 82 16.53 2.91 -22.87
N ASP A 83 16.24 2.10 -23.90
CA ASP A 83 14.92 1.55 -24.17
C ASP A 83 15.02 0.05 -24.42
N ALA A 84 14.81 -0.72 -23.36
CA ALA A 84 14.91 -2.18 -23.39
C ALA A 84 13.95 -2.89 -24.37
N ASN A 85 13.09 -2.15 -25.08
CA ASN A 85 12.21 -2.69 -26.12
C ASN A 85 12.74 -2.45 -27.54
N GLU A 86 13.82 -1.70 -27.72
CA GLU A 86 14.39 -1.33 -29.00
C GLU A 86 15.92 -1.48 -28.98
N THR A 87 16.48 -2.13 -29.99
CA THR A 87 17.95 -2.36 -30.06
C THR A 87 18.58 -1.96 -31.39
N THR A 88 17.75 -1.81 -32.41
CA THR A 88 18.17 -1.70 -33.81
C THR A 88 17.40 -0.56 -34.47
N ASP A 89 18.11 0.32 -35.16
CA ASP A 89 17.58 1.34 -36.07
C ASP A 89 18.15 1.07 -37.47
N THR A 90 17.43 0.25 -38.26
CA THR A 90 17.97 -0.31 -39.51
C THR A 90 18.26 0.77 -40.56
N ASP A 91 17.48 1.86 -40.59
CA ASP A 91 17.61 2.93 -41.58
C ASP A 91 18.15 4.26 -41.04
N GLY A 92 18.27 4.38 -39.72
CA GLY A 92 18.97 5.46 -39.01
C GLY A 92 18.13 6.72 -38.83
N ASP A 93 16.82 6.60 -38.72
CA ASP A 93 15.90 7.75 -38.59
C ASP A 93 15.53 8.11 -37.14
N GLY A 94 15.90 7.24 -36.20
CA GLY A 94 15.71 7.42 -34.76
C GLY A 94 14.43 6.81 -34.19
N VAL A 95 13.68 6.02 -34.96
CA VAL A 95 12.63 5.12 -34.46
C VAL A 95 13.14 3.68 -34.53
N GLY A 96 12.98 2.90 -33.47
CA GLY A 96 13.50 1.54 -33.43
C GLY A 96 12.68 0.56 -34.26
N ASP A 97 13.34 -0.47 -34.81
CA ASP A 97 12.74 -1.46 -35.71
C ASP A 97 11.48 -2.14 -35.14
N ASN A 98 11.29 -2.23 -33.81
CA ASN A 98 10.08 -2.86 -33.25
C ASN A 98 8.87 -1.91 -33.22
N GLY A 99 9.10 -0.60 -33.20
CA GLY A 99 8.10 0.46 -33.19
C GLY A 99 7.95 1.20 -34.52
N ASP A 100 8.81 0.91 -35.49
CA ASP A 100 8.77 1.44 -36.84
C ASP A 100 7.96 0.52 -37.78
N ASP A 101 6.89 1.06 -38.39
CA ASP A 101 6.09 0.33 -39.37
C ASP A 101 6.85 0.13 -40.72
N PHE A 102 7.90 0.92 -40.96
CA PHE A 102 8.76 0.86 -42.14
C PHE A 102 10.27 0.87 -41.81
N PRO A 103 10.82 -0.17 -41.12
CA PRO A 103 12.21 -0.20 -40.63
C PRO A 103 13.34 -0.11 -41.68
N ASP A 104 13.01 -0.05 -42.97
CA ASP A 104 13.96 0.02 -44.08
C ASP A 104 13.85 1.38 -44.85
N ASP A 105 12.96 2.29 -44.46
CA ASP A 105 12.74 3.61 -45.10
C ASP A 105 12.70 4.77 -44.10
N ALA A 106 13.88 5.37 -43.88
CA ALA A 106 14.11 6.52 -42.99
C ALA A 106 13.31 7.82 -43.27
N ASN A 107 12.33 7.79 -44.17
CA ASN A 107 11.39 8.89 -44.41
C ASN A 107 9.96 8.54 -44.02
N GLU A 108 9.69 7.34 -43.51
CA GLU A 108 8.37 6.84 -43.11
C GLU A 108 8.54 6.02 -41.84
N THR A 109 7.76 6.31 -40.80
CA THR A 109 7.84 5.59 -39.52
C THR A 109 6.51 4.99 -39.07
N THR A 110 5.41 5.45 -39.66
CA THR A 110 4.05 5.23 -39.15
C THR A 110 3.10 4.92 -40.32
N ASP A 111 2.25 3.91 -40.13
CA ASP A 111 1.16 3.50 -41.04
C ASP A 111 -0.18 3.56 -40.27
N THR A 112 -0.77 4.76 -40.16
CA THR A 112 -1.90 4.99 -39.24
C THR A 112 -3.12 4.14 -39.57
N ASP A 113 -3.40 3.86 -40.85
CA ASP A 113 -4.54 3.03 -41.28
C ASP A 113 -4.18 1.57 -41.61
N GLY A 114 -2.89 1.24 -41.64
CA GLY A 114 -2.37 -0.10 -41.88
C GLY A 114 -2.56 -0.57 -43.32
N ASP A 115 -2.68 0.34 -44.29
CA ASP A 115 -2.84 -0.01 -45.71
C ASP A 115 -1.53 -0.41 -46.40
N GLY A 116 -0.40 -0.17 -45.73
CA GLY A 116 0.96 -0.42 -46.19
C GLY A 116 1.63 0.76 -46.89
N THR A 117 1.05 1.96 -46.79
CA THR A 117 1.59 3.24 -47.26
C THR A 117 1.90 4.10 -46.04
N GLY A 118 3.13 4.55 -45.87
CA GLY A 118 3.47 5.39 -44.71
C GLY A 118 2.81 6.76 -44.77
N ASP A 119 2.51 7.32 -43.59
CA ASP A 119 1.75 8.56 -43.40
C ASP A 119 2.32 9.76 -44.18
N ASN A 120 3.65 9.85 -44.38
CA ASN A 120 4.24 10.98 -45.13
C ASN A 120 4.01 10.87 -46.65
N SER A 121 3.67 9.67 -47.14
CA SER A 121 3.38 9.36 -48.54
C SER A 121 1.89 9.10 -48.81
N ASP A 122 1.09 8.90 -47.77
CA ASP A 122 -0.35 8.72 -47.89
C ASP A 122 -1.09 10.04 -48.13
N GLU A 123 -2.11 10.01 -48.99
CA GLU A 123 -3.03 11.13 -49.21
C GLU A 123 -4.21 11.12 -48.20
N ASP A 124 -4.41 10.03 -47.46
CA ASP A 124 -5.53 9.73 -46.53
C ASP A 124 -5.01 8.81 -45.41
N ALA A 125 -4.18 9.35 -44.51
CA ALA A 125 -3.31 8.56 -43.63
C ALA A 125 -4.06 7.72 -42.59
N ASP A 126 -5.27 8.10 -42.20
CA ASP A 126 -6.12 7.34 -41.27
C ASP A 126 -7.23 6.52 -41.96
N GLY A 127 -7.30 6.58 -43.29
CA GLY A 127 -8.22 5.80 -44.10
C GLY A 127 -9.71 6.08 -43.85
N ASP A 128 -10.05 7.26 -43.31
CA ASP A 128 -11.44 7.67 -43.05
C ASP A 128 -12.20 8.03 -44.34
N GLY A 129 -11.46 8.31 -45.42
CA GLY A 129 -11.96 8.70 -46.74
C GLY A 129 -11.90 10.20 -47.02
N THR A 130 -11.36 11.00 -46.10
CA THR A 130 -11.13 12.44 -46.19
C THR A 130 -9.64 12.68 -46.39
N PRO A 131 -9.22 13.23 -47.54
CA PRO A 131 -7.81 13.44 -47.79
C PRO A 131 -7.16 14.37 -46.76
N ASN A 132 -5.90 14.11 -46.40
CA ASN A 132 -5.11 14.83 -45.40
C ASN A 132 -5.12 16.37 -45.55
N ASP A 133 -5.31 16.90 -46.77
CA ASP A 133 -5.36 18.35 -47.04
C ASP A 133 -6.73 19.00 -46.81
N LEU A 134 -7.74 18.18 -46.56
CA LEU A 134 -9.12 18.54 -46.25
C LEU A 134 -9.59 18.01 -44.89
N ASP A 135 -8.74 17.25 -44.21
CA ASP A 135 -8.99 16.67 -42.91
C ASP A 135 -8.39 17.57 -41.81
N ASP A 136 -9.21 17.93 -40.82
CA ASP A 136 -8.76 18.70 -39.65
C ASP A 136 -8.03 17.81 -38.61
N PHE A 137 -8.21 16.48 -38.67
CA PHE A 137 -7.55 15.46 -37.86
C PHE A 137 -6.97 14.30 -38.72
N PRO A 138 -5.94 14.53 -39.54
CA PRO A 138 -5.47 13.59 -40.56
C PRO A 138 -4.93 12.22 -40.09
N LEU A 139 -4.89 11.98 -38.77
CA LEU A 139 -4.39 10.74 -38.16
C LEU A 139 -5.45 10.10 -37.23
N ASN A 140 -6.71 10.56 -37.30
CA ASN A 140 -7.79 10.11 -36.44
C ASN A 140 -9.03 9.76 -37.27
N SER A 141 -9.12 8.49 -37.66
CA SER A 141 -10.22 7.93 -38.45
C SER A 141 -11.65 8.14 -37.89
N GLY A 142 -11.79 8.61 -36.65
CA GLY A 142 -13.08 8.93 -36.04
C GLY A 142 -13.57 10.36 -36.29
N GLU A 143 -12.70 11.27 -36.72
CA GLU A 143 -12.99 12.71 -36.80
C GLU A 143 -12.32 13.32 -38.04
N SER A 144 -13.06 14.14 -38.80
CA SER A 144 -12.50 14.82 -39.98
C SER A 144 -12.93 16.27 -40.13
N THR A 145 -13.62 16.83 -39.14
CA THR A 145 -14.09 18.22 -39.18
C THR A 145 -13.98 18.86 -37.81
N ASP A 146 -13.38 20.04 -37.75
CA ASP A 146 -13.38 20.95 -36.59
C ASP A 146 -13.98 22.29 -37.05
N SER A 147 -15.31 22.40 -36.93
CA SER A 147 -16.08 23.49 -37.54
C SER A 147 -15.76 24.87 -36.97
N ASP A 148 -15.24 24.97 -35.73
CA ASP A 148 -14.91 26.24 -35.10
C ASP A 148 -13.43 26.44 -34.76
N GLY A 149 -12.62 25.39 -34.92
CA GLY A 149 -11.17 25.44 -34.85
C GLY A 149 -10.62 25.43 -33.42
N ASP A 150 -11.31 24.79 -32.47
CA ASP A 150 -10.86 24.69 -31.08
C ASP A 150 -10.03 23.44 -30.76
N GLY A 151 -9.95 22.50 -31.71
CA GLY A 151 -9.19 21.27 -31.61
C GLY A 151 -10.00 20.06 -31.12
N VAL A 152 -11.30 20.19 -30.88
CA VAL A 152 -12.21 19.07 -30.64
C VAL A 152 -13.02 18.81 -31.91
N GLY A 153 -13.08 17.55 -32.34
CA GLY A 153 -13.80 17.20 -33.57
C GLY A 153 -15.31 17.34 -33.42
N ASP A 154 -16.00 17.71 -34.50
CA ASP A 154 -17.45 17.95 -34.55
C ASP A 154 -18.29 16.79 -33.98
N SER A 155 -17.76 15.55 -33.98
CA SER A 155 -18.50 14.38 -33.51
C SER A 155 -18.43 14.18 -31.99
N GLU A 156 -17.34 14.64 -31.36
CA GLU A 156 -17.12 14.62 -29.90
C GLU A 156 -17.36 16.00 -29.24
N ASP A 157 -17.51 17.07 -30.03
CA ASP A 157 -17.80 18.42 -29.54
C ASP A 157 -19.32 18.61 -29.28
N ALA A 158 -19.68 18.94 -28.03
CA ALA A 158 -21.06 19.27 -27.66
C ALA A 158 -21.57 20.57 -28.31
N PHE A 159 -20.66 21.49 -28.68
CA PHE A 159 -20.93 22.76 -29.34
C PHE A 159 -20.05 23.01 -30.58
N PRO A 160 -20.23 22.27 -31.70
CA PRO A 160 -19.40 22.31 -32.92
C PRO A 160 -19.31 23.65 -33.68
N ASN A 161 -19.81 24.75 -33.14
CA ASN A 161 -19.77 26.06 -33.79
C ASN A 161 -19.41 27.17 -32.78
N ASN A 162 -18.92 26.80 -31.60
CA ASN A 162 -18.49 27.71 -30.56
C ASN A 162 -17.17 27.24 -29.92
N ALA A 163 -16.07 27.73 -30.48
CA ALA A 163 -14.69 27.44 -30.04
C ALA A 163 -14.29 27.84 -28.59
N ASN A 164 -15.26 28.18 -27.74
CA ASN A 164 -15.04 28.40 -26.30
C ASN A 164 -15.82 27.41 -25.45
N GLU A 165 -16.57 26.47 -26.03
CA GLU A 165 -17.38 25.49 -25.33
C GLU A 165 -17.27 24.17 -26.07
N TYR A 166 -16.94 23.08 -25.38
CA TYR A 166 -16.81 21.76 -26.01
C TYR A 166 -17.40 20.63 -25.16
N ILE A 167 -17.61 20.85 -23.85
CA ILE A 167 -18.25 19.93 -22.90
C ILE A 167 -19.59 20.54 -22.43
N ASP A 168 -20.59 19.68 -22.26
CA ASP A 168 -21.91 19.94 -21.69
C ASP A 168 -22.20 18.80 -20.69
N SER A 169 -21.64 18.91 -19.49
CA SER A 169 -21.54 17.81 -18.53
C SER A 169 -22.92 17.30 -18.05
N ASP A 170 -23.90 18.18 -17.96
CA ASP A 170 -25.27 17.85 -17.55
C ASP A 170 -26.29 17.75 -18.70
N GLY A 171 -25.89 18.14 -19.91
CA GLY A 171 -26.72 18.10 -21.12
C GLY A 171 -27.83 19.15 -21.14
N ASP A 172 -27.68 20.27 -20.43
CA ASP A 172 -28.67 21.35 -20.37
C ASP A 172 -28.60 22.29 -21.59
N GLY A 173 -27.50 22.21 -22.35
CA GLY A 173 -27.23 22.99 -23.55
C GLY A 173 -26.51 24.32 -23.31
N VAL A 174 -25.98 24.54 -22.11
CA VAL A 174 -24.96 25.53 -21.78
C VAL A 174 -23.65 24.76 -21.57
N GLY A 175 -22.55 25.21 -22.18
CA GLY A 175 -21.28 24.52 -22.00
C GLY A 175 -20.60 24.88 -20.70
N ASP A 176 -19.78 23.97 -20.17
CA ASP A 176 -19.16 24.06 -18.85
C ASP A 176 -18.33 25.35 -18.64
N ASN A 177 -17.76 25.97 -19.70
CA ASN A 177 -17.03 27.24 -19.52
C ASN A 177 -17.97 28.42 -19.24
N ALA A 178 -19.25 28.31 -19.59
CA ALA A 178 -20.27 29.32 -19.40
C ALA A 178 -21.32 28.94 -18.35
N ASP A 179 -21.48 27.65 -18.04
CA ASP A 179 -22.31 27.19 -16.94
C ASP A 179 -21.66 27.54 -15.59
N THR A 180 -22.47 27.45 -14.55
CA THR A 180 -22.07 27.77 -13.17
C THR A 180 -22.47 26.66 -12.20
N ASP A 181 -22.95 25.53 -12.72
CA ASP A 181 -23.54 24.37 -12.05
C ASP A 181 -23.45 23.18 -13.04
N ASP A 182 -22.22 22.76 -13.38
CA ASP A 182 -21.89 21.88 -14.53
C ASP A 182 -22.54 20.48 -14.46
N ASP A 183 -23.02 20.05 -13.29
CA ASP A 183 -23.74 18.79 -13.08
C ASP A 183 -25.24 18.97 -12.73
N ASN A 184 -25.70 20.22 -12.66
CA ASN A 184 -27.08 20.62 -12.36
C ASN A 184 -27.66 20.01 -11.06
N ASP A 185 -26.82 19.75 -10.07
CA ASP A 185 -27.22 19.23 -8.76
C ASP A 185 -27.87 20.32 -7.88
N GLY A 186 -27.63 21.59 -8.23
CA GLY A 186 -28.15 22.78 -7.57
C GLY A 186 -27.15 23.52 -6.68
N THR A 187 -25.90 23.05 -6.63
CA THR A 187 -24.77 23.65 -5.94
C THR A 187 -23.80 24.23 -6.97
N PRO A 188 -23.64 25.57 -7.04
CA PRO A 188 -22.79 26.16 -8.07
C PRO A 188 -21.32 25.71 -7.94
N ASP A 189 -20.60 25.48 -9.03
CA ASP A 189 -19.22 24.92 -9.07
C ASP A 189 -18.27 25.64 -8.10
N THR A 190 -18.42 26.95 -7.96
CA THR A 190 -17.60 27.76 -7.04
C THR A 190 -17.75 27.40 -5.55
N SER A 191 -18.77 26.64 -5.20
CA SER A 191 -19.12 26.16 -3.86
C SER A 191 -19.24 24.65 -3.80
N ASP A 192 -19.04 23.96 -4.92
CA ASP A 192 -19.06 22.51 -5.03
C ASP A 192 -17.63 21.96 -4.96
N VAL A 193 -17.43 20.90 -4.17
CA VAL A 193 -16.14 20.19 -4.11
C VAL A 193 -16.01 19.17 -5.24
N PHE A 194 -17.13 18.69 -5.78
CA PHE A 194 -17.26 17.74 -6.88
C PHE A 194 -18.11 18.32 -8.01
N PRO A 195 -17.65 19.35 -8.75
CA PRO A 195 -18.49 20.10 -9.70
C PRO A 195 -19.09 19.31 -10.88
N LEU A 196 -18.71 18.06 -11.06
CA LEU A 196 -19.15 17.19 -12.15
C LEU A 196 -19.87 15.93 -11.64
N ASP A 197 -20.04 15.77 -10.32
CA ASP A 197 -20.72 14.62 -9.72
C ASP A 197 -22.03 15.07 -9.05
N PRO A 198 -23.19 14.89 -9.72
CA PRO A 198 -24.47 15.38 -9.22
C PRO A 198 -24.99 14.62 -7.98
N SER A 199 -24.20 13.68 -7.43
CA SER A 199 -24.51 12.97 -6.21
C SER A 199 -23.71 13.45 -4.98
N GLU A 200 -22.70 14.29 -5.19
CA GLU A 200 -21.78 14.75 -4.16
C GLU A 200 -21.54 16.26 -4.27
N THR A 201 -21.50 16.96 -3.13
CA THR A 201 -21.29 18.43 -3.11
C THR A 201 -20.27 18.88 -2.07
N SER A 202 -19.84 17.97 -1.20
CA SER A 202 -19.10 18.29 0.02
C SER A 202 -18.14 17.16 0.36
N ASP A 203 -16.96 17.54 0.82
CA ASP A 203 -15.92 16.67 1.36
C ASP A 203 -15.45 17.33 2.66
N THR A 204 -15.98 16.84 3.78
CA THR A 204 -15.86 17.52 5.08
C THR A 204 -14.45 17.43 5.66
N ASP A 205 -13.72 16.35 5.41
CA ASP A 205 -12.37 16.12 5.94
C ASP A 205 -11.24 16.26 4.91
N GLY A 206 -11.57 16.33 3.62
CA GLY A 206 -10.66 16.66 2.54
C GLY A 206 -9.89 15.46 2.00
N ASP A 207 -10.44 14.26 2.08
CA ASP A 207 -9.78 13.03 1.63
C ASP A 207 -10.05 12.68 0.16
N GLY A 208 -10.94 13.42 -0.49
CA GLY A 208 -11.32 13.24 -1.90
C GLY A 208 -12.53 12.32 -2.11
N TYR A 209 -13.14 11.78 -1.06
CA TYR A 209 -14.41 11.07 -1.10
C TYR A 209 -15.55 11.99 -0.64
N GLY A 210 -16.66 11.99 -1.38
CA GLY A 210 -17.79 12.86 -1.05
C GLY A 210 -18.54 12.39 0.20
N ASP A 211 -19.03 13.34 1.01
CA ASP A 211 -19.73 13.11 2.28
C ASP A 211 -20.93 12.13 2.16
N VAL A 212 -21.52 11.95 0.98
CA VAL A 212 -22.67 11.03 0.78
C VAL A 212 -22.19 9.59 0.58
N ALA A 213 -21.08 9.37 -0.12
CA ALA A 213 -20.47 8.07 -0.37
C ALA A 213 -19.52 7.61 0.73
N ASP A 214 -18.90 8.56 1.43
CA ASP A 214 -17.95 8.32 2.51
C ASP A 214 -18.64 7.75 3.77
N ALA A 215 -18.16 6.59 4.22
CA ALA A 215 -18.62 5.95 5.45
C ALA A 215 -18.18 6.69 6.73
N PHE A 216 -17.09 7.45 6.67
CA PHE A 216 -16.54 8.26 7.76
C PHE A 216 -16.23 9.72 7.33
N PRO A 217 -17.26 10.57 7.07
CA PRO A 217 -17.11 11.95 6.56
C PRO A 217 -16.40 12.97 7.47
N ASN A 218 -15.69 12.54 8.50
CA ASN A 218 -14.94 13.42 9.39
C ASN A 218 -13.56 12.82 9.74
N ASP A 219 -13.15 11.75 9.07
CA ASP A 219 -11.88 11.07 9.24
C ASP A 219 -11.23 10.78 7.90
N ALA A 220 -10.37 11.70 7.45
CA ALA A 220 -9.69 11.61 6.16
C ALA A 220 -8.77 10.38 5.97
N GLY A 221 -8.63 9.54 6.99
CA GLY A 221 -7.92 8.27 6.91
C GLY A 221 -8.82 7.08 6.54
N GLU A 222 -10.14 7.25 6.52
CA GLU A 222 -11.12 6.16 6.36
C GLU A 222 -12.29 6.61 5.49
N TRP A 223 -12.53 5.95 4.36
CA TRP A 223 -13.67 6.30 3.47
C TRP A 223 -14.66 5.15 3.25
N SER A 224 -14.28 3.93 3.66
CA SER A 224 -15.05 2.71 3.39
C SER A 224 -15.17 1.82 4.63
N ASP A 225 -16.32 1.15 4.75
CA ASP A 225 -16.67 0.19 5.81
C ASP A 225 -17.36 -0.99 5.12
N TYR A 226 -16.55 -1.92 4.60
CA TYR A 226 -17.05 -2.94 3.69
C TYR A 226 -18.03 -3.91 4.36
N ASP A 227 -17.80 -4.26 5.62
CA ASP A 227 -18.61 -5.23 6.34
C ASP A 227 -19.62 -4.61 7.32
N GLY A 228 -19.53 -3.31 7.58
CA GLY A 228 -20.49 -2.55 8.37
C GLY A 228 -20.28 -2.68 9.88
N ASP A 229 -19.08 -3.02 10.34
CA ASP A 229 -18.75 -3.11 11.76
C ASP A 229 -18.46 -1.73 12.41
N GLY A 230 -18.21 -0.71 11.59
CA GLY A 230 -17.95 0.67 11.99
C GLY A 230 -16.48 1.00 12.26
N VAL A 231 -15.56 0.13 11.89
CA VAL A 231 -14.13 0.40 11.73
C VAL A 231 -13.88 0.56 10.22
N GLY A 232 -13.10 1.57 9.84
CA GLY A 232 -12.82 1.79 8.43
C GLY A 232 -11.83 0.76 7.88
N ASP A 233 -11.98 0.47 6.60
CA ASP A 233 -11.23 -0.54 5.85
C ASP A 233 -9.69 -0.37 5.94
N ASN A 234 -9.16 0.85 6.16
CA ASN A 234 -7.72 1.06 6.30
C ASN A 234 -7.20 0.72 7.71
N SER A 235 -8.07 0.81 8.72
CA SER A 235 -7.78 0.42 10.11
C SER A 235 -8.22 -1.00 10.45
N ASP A 236 -9.03 -1.62 9.61
CA ASP A 236 -9.61 -2.93 9.85
C ASP A 236 -8.68 -4.08 9.38
N ALA A 237 -8.20 -4.88 10.33
CA ALA A 237 -7.40 -6.07 10.03
C ALA A 237 -8.21 -7.19 9.33
N PHE A 238 -9.54 -7.16 9.42
CA PHE A 238 -10.45 -8.18 8.93
C PHE A 238 -11.65 -7.59 8.18
N MET A 239 -11.40 -6.71 7.20
CA MET A 239 -12.33 -6.02 6.26
C MET A 239 -13.61 -6.76 5.80
N SER A 240 -13.73 -8.08 5.93
CA SER A 240 -14.90 -8.86 5.51
C SER A 240 -15.63 -9.60 6.64
N ASP A 241 -15.11 -9.57 7.86
CA ASP A 241 -15.72 -10.21 9.02
C ASP A 241 -16.21 -9.16 10.02
N PRO A 242 -17.53 -8.85 10.04
CA PRO A 242 -18.08 -7.76 10.85
C PRO A 242 -18.09 -8.04 12.37
N TYR A 243 -17.39 -9.10 12.80
CA TYR A 243 -17.20 -9.47 14.19
C TYR A 243 -15.73 -9.41 14.63
N GLU A 244 -14.80 -9.11 13.73
CA GLU A 244 -13.38 -8.96 14.01
C GLU A 244 -12.86 -7.71 13.32
N SER A 245 -12.12 -6.86 14.03
CA SER A 245 -11.49 -5.68 13.39
C SER A 245 -10.08 -5.38 13.85
N ARG A 246 -9.56 -6.17 14.79
CA ARG A 246 -8.24 -5.99 15.37
C ARG A 246 -7.52 -7.33 15.45
N ASP A 247 -6.27 -7.32 15.04
CA ASP A 247 -5.30 -8.41 15.21
C ASP A 247 -4.12 -7.83 16.00
N SER A 248 -4.16 -7.98 17.32
CA SER A 248 -3.24 -7.29 18.21
C SER A 248 -1.81 -7.86 18.20
N ASP A 249 -1.61 -9.10 17.75
CA ASP A 249 -0.29 -9.73 17.64
C ASP A 249 0.11 -10.19 16.22
N GLY A 250 -0.78 -10.08 15.25
CA GLY A 250 -0.50 -10.27 13.83
C GLY A 250 -0.49 -11.74 13.40
N ASP A 251 -1.18 -12.62 14.13
CA ASP A 251 -1.21 -14.05 13.81
C ASP A 251 -2.32 -14.47 12.84
N GLY A 252 -3.19 -13.52 12.48
CA GLY A 252 -4.29 -13.71 11.54
C GLY A 252 -5.58 -14.24 12.16
N VAL A 253 -5.69 -14.32 13.49
CA VAL A 253 -6.94 -14.56 14.23
C VAL A 253 -7.35 -13.28 14.92
N GLY A 254 -8.59 -12.83 14.71
CA GLY A 254 -9.06 -11.59 15.31
C GLY A 254 -9.18 -11.66 16.84
N ASP A 255 -8.96 -10.52 17.49
CA ASP A 255 -8.96 -10.35 18.96
C ASP A 255 -10.21 -10.97 19.64
N ASN A 256 -11.38 -11.03 18.98
CA ASN A 256 -12.60 -11.59 19.59
C ASN A 256 -12.67 -13.13 19.49
N ALA A 257 -11.99 -13.73 18.51
CA ALA A 257 -11.88 -15.17 18.30
C ALA A 257 -10.63 -15.77 18.97
N ASP A 258 -9.61 -14.95 19.20
CA ASP A 258 -8.35 -15.36 19.81
C ASP A 258 -8.44 -15.45 21.34
N TRP A 259 -8.00 -16.59 21.89
CA TRP A 259 -7.89 -16.81 23.33
C TRP A 259 -6.74 -16.01 23.96
N ALA A 260 -5.61 -15.81 23.26
CA ALA A 260 -4.51 -14.97 23.71
C ALA A 260 -4.16 -13.87 22.68
N PRO A 261 -4.97 -12.78 22.60
CA PRO A 261 -4.83 -11.67 21.64
C PRO A 261 -3.54 -10.84 21.71
N ASN A 262 -2.50 -11.29 22.41
CA ASN A 262 -1.20 -10.59 22.46
C ASN A 262 -0.03 -11.59 22.41
N ASP A 263 -0.31 -12.87 22.13
CA ASP A 263 0.69 -13.92 21.95
C ASP A 263 0.43 -14.64 20.63
N PRO A 264 1.20 -14.31 19.56
CA PRO A 264 0.95 -14.82 18.22
C PRO A 264 1.26 -16.33 18.07
N ASN A 265 1.65 -16.99 19.17
CA ASN A 265 1.87 -18.43 19.23
C ASN A 265 0.71 -19.17 19.88
N GLU A 266 -0.35 -18.51 20.37
CA GLU A 266 -1.41 -19.15 21.16
C GLU A 266 -2.83 -18.70 20.83
N ILE A 267 -3.42 -19.26 19.77
CA ILE A 267 -4.78 -18.87 19.34
C ILE A 267 -5.93 -19.56 20.10
N LEU A 268 -5.66 -20.64 20.84
CA LEU A 268 -6.71 -21.53 21.35
C LEU A 268 -6.28 -22.28 22.62
N ASP A 269 -7.18 -22.30 23.59
CA ASP A 269 -7.14 -23.12 24.81
C ASP A 269 -8.35 -24.06 24.78
N SER A 270 -8.13 -25.32 24.39
CA SER A 270 -9.21 -26.24 24.06
C SER A 270 -9.93 -26.83 25.27
N ASP A 271 -9.26 -26.89 26.43
CA ASP A 271 -9.82 -27.47 27.66
C ASP A 271 -10.06 -26.45 28.79
N GLY A 272 -9.60 -25.22 28.61
CA GLY A 272 -9.88 -24.09 29.47
C GLY A 272 -9.04 -24.07 30.74
N ASP A 273 -7.86 -24.69 30.75
CA ASP A 273 -6.98 -24.79 31.91
C ASP A 273 -6.10 -23.53 32.11
N GLY A 274 -6.02 -22.67 31.09
CA GLY A 274 -5.25 -21.44 31.11
C GLY A 274 -3.87 -21.52 30.45
N VAL A 275 -3.51 -22.66 29.85
CA VAL A 275 -2.34 -22.86 29.01
C VAL A 275 -2.83 -23.06 27.56
N GLY A 276 -2.27 -22.29 26.63
CA GLY A 276 -2.65 -22.41 25.23
C GLY A 276 -2.18 -23.75 24.65
N ASN A 277 -2.89 -24.25 23.62
CA ASN A 277 -2.65 -25.58 23.06
C ASN A 277 -1.20 -25.81 22.58
N ASN A 278 -0.45 -24.77 22.21
CA ASN A 278 0.92 -24.95 21.73
C ASN A 278 1.93 -25.10 22.88
N ALA A 279 1.65 -24.51 24.03
CA ALA A 279 2.40 -24.64 25.28
C ALA A 279 1.92 -25.82 26.15
N ASP A 280 0.72 -26.34 25.89
CA ASP A 280 0.11 -27.43 26.64
C ASP A 280 0.53 -28.81 26.11
N ALA A 281 1.17 -29.62 26.95
CA ALA A 281 1.52 -31.00 26.62
C ALA A 281 0.28 -31.92 26.50
N PHE A 282 -0.83 -31.55 27.13
CA PHE A 282 -2.11 -32.26 27.13
C PHE A 282 -3.30 -31.34 26.79
N PRO A 283 -3.41 -30.80 25.54
CA PRO A 283 -4.39 -29.78 25.13
C PRO A 283 -5.88 -30.15 25.21
N THR A 284 -6.26 -31.26 25.83
CA THR A 284 -7.65 -31.69 25.97
C THR A 284 -7.97 -32.20 27.38
N ASP A 285 -7.01 -32.13 28.30
CA ASP A 285 -7.12 -32.55 29.68
C ASP A 285 -6.75 -31.40 30.62
N ALA A 286 -7.76 -30.61 31.01
CA ALA A 286 -7.56 -29.46 31.87
C ALA A 286 -7.02 -29.74 33.29
N SER A 287 -6.67 -31.00 33.58
CA SER A 287 -5.96 -31.36 34.81
C SER A 287 -4.46 -31.56 34.62
N GLU A 288 -3.93 -31.52 33.40
CA GLU A 288 -2.51 -31.70 33.07
C GLU A 288 -2.11 -30.68 32.01
N SER A 289 -1.00 -29.97 32.19
CA SER A 289 -0.46 -29.10 31.13
C SER A 289 1.05 -29.16 30.93
N LYS A 290 1.75 -29.93 31.75
CA LYS A 290 3.19 -30.14 31.67
C LYS A 290 3.51 -31.63 31.64
N ASP A 291 4.56 -31.97 30.92
CA ASP A 291 5.18 -33.29 30.84
C ASP A 291 6.70 -33.05 30.94
N THR A 292 7.24 -32.98 32.16
CA THR A 292 8.59 -32.47 32.39
C THR A 292 9.67 -33.43 31.87
N ASP A 293 9.40 -34.74 31.80
CA ASP A 293 10.32 -35.76 31.28
C ASP A 293 9.95 -36.35 29.92
N ASP A 294 8.87 -35.82 29.30
CA ASP A 294 8.32 -36.23 28.00
C ASP A 294 7.90 -37.72 27.94
N ASP A 295 7.44 -38.31 29.06
CA ASP A 295 7.03 -39.72 29.12
C ASP A 295 5.55 -39.96 28.71
N GLY A 296 4.78 -38.89 28.57
CA GLY A 296 3.37 -38.88 28.19
C GLY A 296 2.39 -39.03 29.34
N ILE A 297 2.84 -38.92 30.59
CA ILE A 297 2.03 -38.76 31.80
C ILE A 297 2.22 -37.32 32.29
N GLY A 298 1.12 -36.60 32.51
CA GLY A 298 1.24 -35.22 32.99
C GLY A 298 1.76 -35.13 34.42
N ASP A 299 2.50 -34.06 34.72
CA ASP A 299 3.16 -33.83 36.01
C ASP A 299 2.21 -33.97 37.23
N ASN A 300 0.89 -33.72 37.10
CA ASN A 300 -0.04 -33.89 38.23
C ASN A 300 -0.47 -35.35 38.44
N ALA A 301 -0.31 -36.21 37.43
CA ALA A 301 -0.62 -37.64 37.45
C ALA A 301 0.64 -38.52 37.55
N ASP A 302 1.81 -37.97 37.27
CA ASP A 302 3.09 -38.64 37.46
C ASP A 302 3.49 -38.67 38.94
N ASP A 303 4.10 -39.77 39.36
CA ASP A 303 4.69 -39.90 40.69
C ASP A 303 6.19 -39.48 40.69
N ASP A 304 6.83 -39.26 39.53
CA ASP A 304 8.27 -38.97 39.31
C ASP A 304 8.45 -37.98 38.13
N ALA A 305 7.84 -36.78 38.22
CA ALA A 305 7.62 -35.89 37.07
C ALA A 305 8.88 -35.46 36.27
N ASP A 306 10.07 -35.47 36.87
CA ASP A 306 11.32 -35.11 36.18
C ASP A 306 12.13 -36.32 35.67
N GLY A 307 11.61 -37.53 35.88
CA GLY A 307 12.21 -38.79 35.45
C GLY A 307 13.58 -39.08 36.08
N ASP A 308 13.92 -38.46 37.21
CA ASP A 308 15.21 -38.66 37.88
C ASP A 308 15.30 -40.00 38.66
N GLY A 309 14.14 -40.65 38.86
CA GLY A 309 14.00 -41.91 39.56
C GLY A 309 13.64 -41.76 41.04
N ILE A 310 13.23 -40.58 41.50
CA ILE A 310 12.83 -40.25 42.87
C ILE A 310 11.39 -39.72 42.86
N PRO A 311 10.46 -40.38 43.59
CA PRO A 311 9.08 -39.91 43.58
C PRO A 311 8.91 -38.50 44.17
N ASP A 312 7.97 -37.73 43.62
CA ASP A 312 7.63 -36.36 44.01
C ASP A 312 7.22 -36.21 45.49
N ASP A 313 6.68 -37.29 46.08
CA ASP A 313 6.32 -37.36 47.51
C ASP A 313 7.52 -37.66 48.44
N GLY A 314 8.69 -37.87 47.86
CA GLY A 314 9.97 -38.16 48.49
C GLY A 314 10.67 -36.94 49.10
N ILE A 315 11.71 -37.19 49.91
CA ILE A 315 12.65 -36.13 50.27
C ILE A 315 13.60 -35.99 49.09
N ASP A 316 13.25 -35.11 48.17
CA ASP A 316 14.18 -34.60 47.19
C ASP A 316 15.27 -33.76 47.90
N THR A 317 16.52 -34.02 47.55
CA THR A 317 17.71 -33.35 48.11
C THR A 317 18.60 -32.72 47.06
N VAL A 318 18.22 -32.84 45.79
CA VAL A 318 18.69 -31.96 44.72
C VAL A 318 17.74 -30.76 44.67
N ASP A 319 18.29 -29.62 44.25
CA ASP A 319 17.67 -28.30 44.38
C ASP A 319 17.58 -27.75 42.97
N ASP A 320 16.41 -27.91 42.37
CA ASP A 320 16.21 -27.83 40.92
C ASP A 320 15.42 -26.57 40.53
N GLY A 321 15.11 -25.70 41.49
CA GLY A 321 14.63 -24.34 41.20
C GLY A 321 13.12 -24.14 41.19
N GLU A 322 12.29 -25.18 41.32
CA GLU A 322 10.86 -25.03 41.63
C GLU A 322 10.61 -25.31 43.11
N SER A 323 10.99 -24.37 43.99
CA SER A 323 10.53 -24.45 45.37
C SER A 323 9.06 -24.02 45.46
N GLY A 324 8.16 -24.97 45.22
CA GLY A 324 6.85 -25.09 45.87
C GLY A 324 7.00 -25.32 47.38
N GLY A 325 7.83 -24.51 48.03
CA GLY A 325 8.22 -24.63 49.42
C GLY A 325 7.23 -23.90 50.32
N ILE A 326 6.38 -24.68 50.99
CA ILE A 326 5.55 -24.31 52.13
C ILE A 326 6.31 -23.35 53.06
N LEU A 327 6.00 -22.05 53.01
CA LEU A 327 6.41 -21.08 54.04
C LEU A 327 5.49 -21.24 55.26
N PRO A 328 5.98 -21.64 56.45
CA PRO A 328 5.17 -21.61 57.64
C PRO A 328 5.10 -20.17 58.14
N GLY A 329 3.98 -19.51 57.80
CA GLY A 329 3.47 -18.39 58.56
C GLY A 329 3.43 -17.07 57.79
N PHE A 330 2.33 -16.84 57.09
CA PHE A 330 1.51 -15.65 57.31
C PHE A 330 0.05 -16.00 56.99
N THR A 331 -0.84 -15.50 57.82
CA THR A 331 -2.27 -15.85 57.88
C THR A 331 -3.04 -15.45 56.63
N ALA A 332 -3.84 -16.38 56.10
CA ALA A 332 -4.92 -16.13 55.16
C ALA A 332 -5.91 -15.06 55.68
N ILE A 333 -6.25 -14.07 54.85
CA ILE A 333 -7.47 -13.27 54.98
C ILE A 333 -8.11 -13.10 53.61
N THR A 334 -9.10 -13.96 53.37
CA THR A 334 -10.36 -13.77 52.62
C THR A 334 -10.32 -13.31 51.16
N GLY A 335 -10.76 -14.22 50.27
CA GLY A 335 -11.54 -13.82 49.11
C GLY A 335 -12.91 -13.25 49.51
N LEU A 336 -13.45 -12.36 48.68
CA LEU A 336 -14.88 -12.14 48.55
C LEU A 336 -15.18 -11.52 47.19
N ALA A 337 -16.18 -12.12 46.56
CA ALA A 337 -16.67 -11.84 45.23
C ALA A 337 -17.41 -10.49 45.11
N SER A 338 -17.47 -10.03 43.86
CA SER A 338 -18.66 -9.53 43.17
C SER A 338 -19.12 -8.07 43.37
N VAL A 339 -19.21 -7.38 42.21
CA VAL A 339 -20.23 -6.41 41.76
C VAL A 339 -20.47 -5.18 42.63
N LEU A 340 -20.13 -3.99 42.09
CA LEU A 340 -21.04 -2.84 42.11
C LEU A 340 -20.59 -1.77 41.09
N GLY A 341 -21.48 -1.46 40.14
CA GLY A 341 -21.38 -0.23 39.36
C GLY A 341 -21.62 1.03 40.21
N ALA A 342 -21.06 2.14 39.75
CA ALA A 342 -21.46 3.50 40.11
C ALA A 342 -21.02 4.41 38.94
N ALA A 343 -21.90 4.78 38.00
CA ALA A 343 -22.85 5.88 38.16
C ALA A 343 -22.22 7.13 38.80
N ILE A 344 -21.55 7.95 38.00
CA ILE A 344 -21.18 9.33 38.36
C ILE A 344 -22.37 10.23 38.03
N LEU A 345 -23.16 10.58 39.06
CA LEU A 345 -24.15 11.66 38.96
C LEU A 345 -24.54 12.17 40.35
N VAL A 346 -23.92 13.27 40.82
CA VAL A 346 -24.49 14.22 41.81
C VAL A 346 -23.82 15.59 41.56
N ALA A 347 -24.44 16.50 40.82
CA ALA A 347 -25.43 17.52 41.23
C ALA A 347 -24.84 18.83 41.78
N GLY A 348 -25.11 19.91 41.02
CA GLY A 348 -25.83 21.07 41.53
C GLY A 348 -25.06 22.13 42.30
N ARG A 349 -24.81 23.27 41.63
CA ARG A 349 -24.71 24.57 42.30
C ARG A 349 -25.56 25.61 41.58
N ARG A 350 -26.81 25.78 42.04
CA ARG A 350 -27.55 27.04 41.89
C ARG A 350 -26.95 28.07 42.85
N LYS A 351 -26.73 29.30 42.39
CA LYS A 351 -26.98 30.53 43.15
C LYS A 351 -27.26 31.69 42.18
N ASP A 352 -28.47 32.22 42.38
CA ASP A 352 -29.02 33.54 42.08
C ASP A 352 -29.20 33.98 40.61
#